data_AF-A0AB72ULR1-F1
#
_entry.id   AF-A0AB72ULR1-F1
#
_cell.length_a   1.000
_cell.length_b   1.000
_cell.length_c   1.000
_cell.angle_alpha   90.00
_cell.angle_beta   90.00
_cell.angle_gamma   90.00
#
_symmetry.space_group_name_H-M   'P 1'
#
loop_
_entity.id
_entity.type
_entity.pdbx_description
1 polymer ?
#
loop_
_entity_poly.entity_id
_entity_poly.type
_entity_poly.pdbx_seq_one_letter_code
_entity_poly.pdbx_strand_id
1 'polypeptide(L)' 'MELKDRIKALGLTQREFAGMLGKTQPTLARQLHGLQGMKAGPDIHNYLAALEMLRSNGLWEDFMKVAKIHPKTL' A
#
# COMPACT_ATOMS: atom_id res chain seq x y z
N MET A 1 2.64 -14.37 3.58
CA MET A 1 2.53 -13.03 4.20
C MET A 1 1.26 -12.38 3.70
N GLU A 2 0.40 -11.88 4.58
CA GLU A 2 -0.84 -11.22 4.14
C GLU A 2 -0.55 -9.82 3.56
N LEU A 3 -1.44 -9.32 2.68
CA LEU A 3 -1.29 -8.00 2.06
C LEU A 3 -1.15 -6.87 3.09
N LYS A 4 -1.89 -6.96 4.21
CA LYS A 4 -1.82 -5.98 5.30
C LYS A 4 -0.42 -5.92 5.93
N ASP A 5 0.26 -7.07 6.03
CA ASP A 5 1.58 -7.16 6.65
C ASP A 5 2.65 -6.61 5.72
N ARG A 6 2.49 -6.82 4.41
CA ARG A 6 3.35 -6.21 3.38
C ARG A 6 3.23 -4.69 3.35
N ILE A 7 2.01 -4.15 3.46
CA ILE A 7 1.78 -2.68 3.58
C ILE A 7 2.50 -2.13 4.82
N LYS A 8 2.37 -2.82 5.97
CA LYS A 8 3.08 -2.44 7.20
C LYS A 8 4.58 -2.57 7.07
N ALA A 9 5.08 -3.60 6.38
CA ALA A 9 6.50 -3.81 6.15
C ALA A 9 7.11 -2.64 5.38
N LEU A 10 6.36 -2.05 4.44
CA LEU A 10 6.72 -0.82 3.72
C LEU A 10 6.65 0.46 4.59
N GLY A 11 6.25 0.37 5.86
CA GLY A 11 6.09 1.53 6.74
C GLY A 11 4.87 2.38 6.42
N LEU A 12 3.91 1.83 5.65
CA LEU A 12 2.70 2.54 5.25
C LEU A 12 1.52 2.16 6.15
N THR A 13 0.66 3.14 6.41
CA THR A 13 -0.69 2.89 6.93
C THR A 13 -1.63 2.43 5.81
N GLN A 14 -2.72 1.73 6.16
CA GLN A 14 -3.77 1.42 5.19
C GLN A 14 -4.37 2.69 4.56
N ARG A 15 -4.40 3.83 5.27
CA ARG A 15 -4.92 5.08 4.74
C ARG A 15 -4.03 5.66 3.64
N GLU A 16 -2.72 5.66 3.85
CA GLU A 16 -1.76 6.14 2.85
C GLU A 16 -1.78 5.24 1.62
N PHE A 17 -1.74 3.92 1.81
CA PHE A 17 -1.81 2.98 0.71
C PHE A 17 -3.14 3.06 -0.05
N ALA A 18 -4.27 3.25 0.64
CA ALA A 18 -5.55 3.49 -0.02
C ALA A 18 -5.51 4.78 -0.86
N GLY A 19 -4.93 5.85 -0.32
CA GLY A 19 -4.74 7.12 -1.02
C GLY A 19 -3.90 6.98 -2.29
N MET A 20 -2.80 6.22 -2.24
CA MET A 20 -1.96 5.91 -3.39
C MET A 20 -2.72 5.18 -4.52
N LEU A 21 -3.71 4.35 -4.16
CA LEU A 21 -4.58 3.63 -5.10
C LEU A 21 -5.81 4.46 -5.54
N GLY A 22 -5.97 5.70 -5.08
CA GLY A 22 -7.18 6.49 -5.32
C GLY A 22 -8.44 5.93 -4.65
N LYS A 23 -8.28 5.15 -3.57
CA LYS A 23 -9.36 4.50 -2.84
C LYS A 23 -9.54 5.10 -1.45
N THR A 24 -10.72 4.91 -0.88
CA THR A 24 -10.94 5.21 0.54
C THR A 24 -10.41 4.07 1.42
N GLN A 25 -9.94 4.40 2.62
CA GLN A 25 -9.46 3.39 3.58
C GLN A 25 -10.51 2.30 3.90
N PRO A 26 -11.82 2.60 4.06
CA PRO A 26 -12.83 1.56 4.29
C PRO A 26 -12.99 0.60 3.11
N THR A 27 -12.90 1.10 1.88
CA THR A 27 -12.97 0.25 0.68
C THR A 27 -11.76 -0.69 0.62
N LEU A 28 -10.55 -0.16 0.84
CA LEU A 28 -9.36 -0.99 0.92
C LEU A 28 -9.46 -2.04 2.04
N ALA A 29 -9.90 -1.65 3.25
CA ALA A 29 -10.06 -2.57 4.36
C ALA A 29 -11.00 -3.73 4.01
N ARG A 30 -12.16 -3.45 3.39
CA ARG A 30 -13.06 -4.50 2.93
C ARG A 30 -12.39 -5.45 1.95
N GLN A 31 -11.64 -4.92 0.98
CA GLN A 31 -10.91 -5.73 0.00
C GLN A 31 -9.79 -6.59 0.62
N LEU A 32 -9.05 -6.04 1.58
CA LEU A 32 -7.98 -6.76 2.28
C LEU A 32 -8.52 -7.87 3.18
N HIS A 33 -9.69 -7.68 3.78
CA HIS A 33 -10.32 -8.63 4.70
C HIS A 33 -11.31 -9.58 4.02
N GLY A 34 -11.54 -9.48 2.70
CA GLY A 34 -12.52 -10.32 2.02
C GLY A 34 -13.98 -10.04 2.41
N LEU A 35 -14.26 -8.88 3.01
CA LEU A 35 -15.57 -8.57 3.58
C LEU A 35 -16.58 -8.28 2.48
N GLN A 36 -17.84 -8.70 2.69
CA GLN A 36 -18.94 -8.47 1.75
C GLN A 36 -18.67 -9.03 0.34
N GLY A 37 -17.85 -10.09 0.23
CA GLY A 37 -17.48 -10.69 -1.06
C GLY A 37 -16.45 -9.88 -1.87
N MET A 38 -15.97 -8.75 -1.35
CA MET A 38 -14.92 -7.95 -2.00
C MET A 38 -13.55 -8.55 -1.72
N LYS A 39 -12.87 -9.02 -2.77
CA LYS A 39 -11.48 -9.47 -2.70
C LYS A 39 -10.52 -8.34 -3.11
N ALA A 40 -9.27 -8.46 -2.68
CA ALA A 40 -8.18 -7.64 -3.20
C ALA A 40 -8.07 -7.88 -4.71
N GLY A 41 -8.22 -6.80 -5.49
CA GLY A 41 -8.08 -6.86 -6.93
C GLY A 41 -6.60 -6.93 -7.34
N PRO A 42 -6.31 -7.30 -8.60
CA PRO A 42 -4.94 -7.33 -9.14
C PRO A 42 -4.22 -5.99 -8.98
N ASP A 43 -4.94 -4.88 -8.97
CA ASP A 43 -4.43 -3.53 -8.73
C ASP A 43 -3.70 -3.41 -7.38
N ILE A 44 -4.28 -3.94 -6.30
CA ILE A 44 -3.65 -3.91 -4.97
C ILE A 44 -2.37 -4.74 -4.97
N HIS A 45 -2.40 -5.92 -5.59
CA HIS A 45 -1.25 -6.82 -5.66
C HIS A 45 -0.10 -6.21 -6.47
N ASN A 46 -0.41 -5.69 -7.65
CA ASN A 46 0.56 -5.11 -8.57
C ASN A 46 1.19 -3.84 -7.99
N TYR A 47 0.37 -2.97 -7.40
CA TYR A 47 0.87 -1.73 -6.81
C TYR A 47 1.79 -2.01 -5.63
N LEU A 48 1.42 -2.94 -4.76
CA LEU A 48 2.24 -3.35 -3.64
C LEU A 48 3.59 -3.97 -4.08
N ALA A 49 3.56 -4.80 -5.13
CA ALA A 49 4.80 -5.34 -5.72
C ALA A 49 5.69 -4.23 -6.30
N ALA A 50 5.11 -3.24 -6.98
CA ALA A 50 5.86 -2.09 -7.49
C ALA A 50 6.53 -1.29 -6.36
N LEU A 51 5.84 -1.08 -5.24
CA LEU A 51 6.39 -0.41 -4.06
C LEU A 51 7.55 -1.20 -3.43
N GLU A 52 7.42 -2.52 -3.32
CA GLU A 52 8.49 -3.40 -2.85
C GLU A 52 9.71 -3.35 -3.77
N MET A 53 9.50 -3.36 -5.10
CA MET A 53 10.58 -3.21 -6.07
C MET A 53 11.28 -1.85 -5.94
N LEU A 54 10.55 -0.75 -5.78
CA LEU A 54 11.15 0.57 -5.58
C LEU A 54 12.03 0.58 -4.33
N ARG A 55 11.60 -0.08 -3.25
CA ARG A 55 12.39 -0.21 -2.02
C ARG A 55 13.64 -1.05 -2.22
N SER A 56 13.55 -2.20 -2.88
CA SER A 56 14.71 -3.06 -3.16
C SER A 56 15.73 -2.39 -4.09
N ASN A 57 15.31 -1.46 -4.95
CA ASN A 57 16.19 -0.72 -5.85
C ASN A 57 16.71 0.61 -5.26
N GLY A 58 16.43 0.91 -3.98
CA GLY A 58 16.87 2.16 -3.35
C GLY A 58 16.12 3.41 -3.81
N LEU A 59 15.04 3.27 -4.58
CA LEU A 59 14.22 4.36 -5.13
C LEU A 59 13.06 4.77 -4.22
N TRP A 60 12.97 4.18 -3.02
CA TRP A 60 11.87 4.39 -2.08
C TRP A 60 11.73 5.85 -1.66
N GLU A 61 12.83 6.48 -1.24
CA GLU A 61 12.79 7.86 -0.74
C GLU A 61 12.36 8.85 -1.81
N ASP A 62 12.84 8.67 -3.04
CA ASP A 62 12.49 9.53 -4.16
C ASP A 62 11.03 9.37 -4.57
N PHE A 63 10.53 8.12 -4.56
CA PHE A 63 9.10 7.87 -4.75
C PHE A 63 8.26 8.56 -3.67
N MET A 64 8.64 8.44 -2.39
CA MET A 64 7.88 9.02 -1.29
C MET A 64 7.84 10.56 -1.34
N LYS A 65 8.94 11.20 -1.76
CA LYS A 65 8.99 12.66 -2.02
C LYS A 65 7.98 13.08 -3.11
N VAL A 66 7.95 12.36 -4.23
CA VAL A 66 7.03 12.64 -5.34
C VAL A 66 5.58 12.38 -4.95
N ALA A 67 5.33 11.30 -4.21
CA ALA A 67 4.01 10.94 -3.71
C ALA A 67 3.48 11.91 -2.64
N LYS A 68 4.33 12.80 -2.10
CA LYS A 68 4.03 13.68 -0.96
C LYS A 68 3.59 12.89 0.28
N ILE A 69 4.09 11.67 0.42
CA ILE A 69 3.77 10.81 1.56
C ILE A 69 4.97 10.90 2.50
N HIS A 70 4.69 11.36 3.73
CA HIS A 70 5.69 11.43 4.78
C HIS A 70 5.63 10.12 5.56
N PRO A 71 6.56 9.18 5.35
CA PRO A 71 6.62 8.00 6.20
C PRO A 71 6.78 8.48 7.64
N LYS A 72 5.94 7.97 8.56
CA LYS A 72 6.19 8.19 9.98
C LYS A 72 7.54 7.56 10.28
N THR A 73 8.50 8.38 10.71
CA THR A 73 9.74 7.93 11.33
C THR A 73 9.38 6.90 12.40
N LEU A 74 9.84 5.67 12.19
CA LEU A 74 9.77 4.56 13.15
C LEU A 74 10.51 4.91 14.43
#